data_AF-A0A3B8XF91-F1
#
_entry.id   AF-A0A3B8XF91-F1
#
_cell.length_a   1.000
_cell.length_b   1.000
_cell.length_c   1.000
_cell.angle_alpha   90.00
_cell.angle_beta   90.00
_cell.angle_gamma   90.00
#
_symmetry.space_group_name_H-M   'P 1'
#
loop_
_entity.id
_entity.type
_entity.pdbx_description
1 polymer ?
#
loop_
_entity_poly.entity_id
_entity_poly.type
_entity_poly.pdbx_seq_one_letter_code
_entity_poly.pdbx_strand_id
1 'polypeptide(L)'
;MDAHQRGGGVSCAICGAPALPLDGICVFCHAPLDKEDAPIELLDYLVERIPIAKVKRGHLNRGPITEVVFELGGRTLRARWNKEELEFHPPVLLTAWLDLLLSRLSDAAAGDADLRRAVLRSGWALR
;
A
#
# COMPACT_ATOMS: atom_id res chain seq x y z
N MET A 1 15.50 -4.37 -22.24
CA MET A 1 15.83 -5.42 -21.28
C MET A 1 15.31 -4.99 -19.93
N ASP A 2 14.20 -5.46 -19.39
CA ASP A 2 12.96 -6.04 -19.92
C ASP A 2 11.90 -5.61 -18.90
N ALA A 3 10.65 -5.61 -19.34
CA ALA A 3 9.49 -5.33 -18.50
C ALA A 3 9.63 -6.02 -17.14
N HIS A 4 9.32 -5.31 -16.04
CA HIS A 4 8.93 -5.96 -14.79
C HIS A 4 8.01 -7.11 -15.18
N GLN A 5 8.56 -8.32 -15.16
CA GLN A 5 7.80 -9.51 -15.44
C GLN A 5 6.65 -9.43 -14.45
N ARG A 6 5.42 -9.42 -14.98
CA ARG A 6 4.20 -9.70 -14.24
C ARG A 6 4.29 -11.14 -13.73
N GLY A 7 5.24 -11.41 -12.84
CA GLY A 7 5.26 -12.59 -12.01
C GLY A 7 4.16 -12.36 -11.01
N GLY A 8 3.07 -13.12 -11.13
CA GLY A 8 1.93 -13.00 -10.23
C GLY A 8 2.40 -13.14 -8.79
N GLY A 9 2.47 -12.01 -8.10
CA GLY A 9 2.72 -11.96 -6.68
C GLY A 9 1.64 -12.76 -5.95
N VAL A 10 2.00 -13.36 -4.82
CA VAL A 10 1.00 -14.06 -4.02
C VAL A 10 0.09 -13.01 -3.38
N SER A 11 -1.21 -13.12 -3.59
CA SER A 11 -2.19 -12.18 -3.03
C SER A 11 -3.04 -12.85 -1.96
N CYS A 12 -3.55 -12.06 -1.03
CA CYS A 12 -4.56 -12.48 -0.08
C CYS A 12 -5.83 -12.90 -0.83
N ALA A 13 -6.26 -14.14 -0.63
CA ALA A 13 -7.47 -14.69 -1.26
C ALA A 13 -8.76 -13.94 -0.87
N ILE A 14 -8.74 -13.15 0.22
CA ILE A 14 -9.90 -12.44 0.74
C ILE A 14 -10.03 -11.02 0.17
N CYS A 15 -8.96 -10.20 0.24
CA CYS A 15 -9.02 -8.81 -0.20
C CYS A 15 -8.26 -8.54 -1.51
N GLY A 16 -7.57 -9.54 -2.06
CA GLY A 16 -6.74 -9.40 -3.27
C GLY A 16 -5.51 -8.51 -3.09
N ALA A 17 -5.18 -8.11 -1.86
CA ALA A 17 -3.94 -7.37 -1.58
C ALA A 17 -2.71 -8.25 -1.74
N PRO A 18 -1.52 -7.68 -1.99
CA PRO A 18 -0.26 -8.42 -1.87
C PRO A 18 -0.19 -9.14 -0.50
N ALA A 19 0.29 -10.38 -0.49
CA ALA A 19 0.34 -11.22 0.71
C ALA A 19 1.44 -10.77 1.67
N LEU A 20 1.20 -9.64 2.32
CA LEU A 20 2.09 -9.03 3.31
C LEU A 20 1.54 -9.31 4.71
N PRO A 21 2.18 -10.20 5.50
CA PRO A 21 1.67 -10.54 6.82
C PRO A 21 2.07 -9.52 7.88
N LEU A 22 1.18 -9.35 8.85
CA LEU A 22 1.47 -8.82 10.18
C LEU A 22 1.02 -9.92 11.16
N ASP A 23 1.94 -10.51 11.91
CA ASP A 23 1.64 -11.63 12.83
C ASP A 23 0.91 -12.83 12.17
N GLY A 24 1.27 -13.17 10.92
CA GLY A 24 0.71 -14.31 10.18
C GLY A 24 -0.66 -14.06 9.55
N ILE A 25 -1.20 -12.83 9.66
CA ILE A 25 -2.45 -12.42 9.02
C ILE A 25 -2.21 -11.28 8.04
N CYS A 26 -3.06 -11.17 7.02
CA CYS A 26 -2.99 -10.11 6.03
C CYS A 26 -3.09 -8.74 6.70
N VAL A 27 -2.09 -7.88 6.49
CA VAL A 27 -2.07 -6.53 7.08
C VAL A 27 -3.27 -5.66 6.68
N PHE A 28 -3.89 -5.93 5.53
CA PHE A 28 -5.01 -5.14 5.00
C PHE A 28 -6.38 -5.59 5.53
N CYS A 29 -6.64 -6.89 5.66
CA CYS A 29 -7.97 -7.43 6.00
C CYS A 29 -7.99 -8.37 7.21
N HIS A 30 -6.83 -8.65 7.81
CA HIS A 30 -6.63 -9.55 8.95
C HIS A 30 -7.02 -11.03 8.71
N ALA A 31 -7.25 -11.44 7.45
CA ALA A 31 -7.44 -12.84 7.11
C ALA A 31 -6.11 -13.62 7.22
N PRO A 32 -6.12 -14.92 7.57
CA PRO A 32 -4.92 -15.75 7.56
C PRO A 32 -4.21 -15.72 6.19
N LEU A 33 -2.88 -15.71 6.20
CA LEU A 33 -2.07 -15.86 4.99
C LEU A 33 -1.28 -17.17 5.03
N ASP A 34 -1.34 -17.92 3.93
CA ASP A 34 -0.59 -19.18 3.79
C ASP A 34 0.84 -18.96 3.26
N LYS A 35 1.10 -17.80 2.66
CA LYS A 35 2.33 -17.44 1.97
C LYS A 35 2.59 -15.94 2.08
N GLU A 36 3.85 -15.57 1.88
CA GLU A 36 4.30 -14.17 1.89
C GLU A 36 4.78 -13.77 0.49
N ASP A 37 4.59 -12.51 0.13
CA ASP A 37 5.00 -11.94 -1.15
C ASP A 37 6.01 -10.80 -0.98
N ALA A 38 6.81 -10.57 -2.02
CA ALA A 38 7.68 -9.41 -2.08
C ALA A 38 6.83 -8.13 -2.32
N PRO A 39 7.20 -6.96 -1.78
CA PRO A 39 6.41 -5.74 -1.91
C PRO A 39 6.53 -5.06 -3.28
N ILE A 40 6.76 -5.81 -4.35
CA ILE A 40 7.04 -5.30 -5.70
C ILE A 40 5.81 -4.56 -6.24
N GLU A 41 4.62 -5.14 -6.08
CA GLU A 41 3.35 -4.56 -6.58
C GLU A 41 2.67 -3.64 -5.53
N LEU A 42 3.32 -3.40 -4.38
CA LEU A 42 2.71 -2.68 -3.27
C LEU A 42 2.31 -1.25 -3.65
N LEU A 43 3.20 -0.50 -4.32
CA LEU A 43 2.91 0.90 -4.63
C LEU A 43 1.76 1.03 -5.64
N ASP A 44 1.73 0.17 -6.66
CA ASP A 44 0.63 0.12 -7.63
C ASP A 44 -0.69 -0.24 -6.94
N TYR A 45 -0.68 -1.25 -6.07
CA TYR A 45 -1.85 -1.64 -5.29
C TYR A 45 -2.38 -0.48 -4.42
N LEU A 46 -1.51 0.20 -3.67
CA LEU A 46 -1.92 1.30 -2.80
C LEU A 46 -2.50 2.47 -3.59
N VAL A 47 -1.91 2.81 -4.74
CA VAL A 47 -2.38 3.92 -5.58
C VAL A 47 -3.71 3.61 -6.25
N GLU A 48 -3.94 2.37 -6.64
CA GLU A 48 -5.24 1.95 -7.17
C GLU A 48 -6.36 2.06 -6.12
N ARG A 49 -6.04 1.79 -4.85
CA ARG A 49 -7.05 1.70 -3.77
C ARG A 49 -7.23 2.98 -2.96
N ILE A 50 -6.26 3.88 -2.95
CA ILE A 50 -6.28 5.11 -2.15
C ILE A 50 -6.33 6.34 -3.09
N PRO A 51 -7.50 6.98 -3.27
CA PRO A 51 -7.68 8.03 -4.28
C PRO A 51 -6.90 9.32 -4.02
N ILE A 52 -6.44 9.53 -2.78
CA ILE A 52 -5.68 10.72 -2.35
C ILE A 52 -4.16 10.55 -2.44
N ALA A 53 -3.69 9.43 -3.01
CA ALA A 53 -2.27 9.16 -3.20
C ALA A 53 -1.64 10.18 -4.16
N LYS A 54 -0.57 10.86 -3.73
CA LYS A 54 0.30 11.63 -4.63
C LYS A 54 1.40 10.72 -5.14
N VAL A 55 1.55 10.64 -6.47
CA VAL A 55 2.44 9.67 -7.10
C VAL A 55 3.53 10.35 -7.91
N LYS A 56 4.74 9.79 -7.86
CA LYS A 56 5.77 10.03 -8.86
C LYS A 56 6.03 8.74 -9.61
N ARG A 57 6.15 8.88 -10.93
CA ARG A 57 6.55 7.79 -11.82
C ARG A 57 7.98 8.02 -12.28
N GLY A 58 8.57 7.01 -12.90
CA GLY A 58 9.89 7.08 -13.50
C GLY A 58 10.03 8.15 -14.61
N HIS A 59 11.02 7.97 -15.48
CA HIS A 59 11.41 8.94 -16.50
C HIS A 59 10.21 9.57 -17.24
N LEU A 60 10.13 10.91 -17.23
CA LEU A 60 9.08 11.71 -17.88
C LEU A 60 7.64 11.36 -17.47
N ASN A 61 7.41 10.92 -16.23
CA ASN A 61 6.10 10.47 -15.71
C ASN A 61 5.50 9.27 -16.49
N ARG A 62 6.31 8.56 -17.28
CA ARG A 62 5.90 7.42 -18.10
C ARG A 62 6.72 6.20 -17.67
N GLY A 63 6.33 5.58 -16.57
CA GLY A 63 7.05 4.44 -15.98
C GLY A 63 6.37 3.88 -14.73
N PRO A 64 7.00 2.89 -14.08
CA PRO A 64 6.52 2.35 -12.80
C PRO A 64 6.47 3.46 -11.76
N ILE A 65 5.62 3.27 -10.75
CA ILE A 65 5.55 4.18 -9.61
C ILE A 65 6.89 4.07 -8.87
N THR A 66 7.58 5.19 -8.72
CA THR A 66 8.87 5.27 -8.00
C THR A 66 8.69 5.84 -6.60
N GLU A 67 7.63 6.60 -6.37
CA GLU A 67 7.30 7.18 -5.07
C GLU A 67 5.79 7.35 -4.94
N VAL A 68 5.28 7.06 -3.74
CA VAL A 68 3.93 7.42 -3.32
C VAL A 68 4.01 8.22 -2.02
N VAL A 69 3.17 9.24 -1.92
CA VAL A 69 3.03 10.11 -0.75
C VAL A 69 1.56 10.19 -0.36
N PHE A 70 1.28 9.98 0.92
CA PHE A 70 -0.03 10.14 1.55
C PHE A 70 0.05 11.25 2.58
N GLU A 71 -0.85 12.23 2.48
CA GLU A 71 -1.02 13.29 3.47
C GLU A 71 -2.31 13.01 4.24
N LEU A 72 -2.18 12.46 5.44
CA LEU A 72 -3.29 11.97 6.26
C LEU A 72 -3.22 12.57 7.66
N GLY A 73 -4.26 13.29 8.08
CA GLY A 73 -4.35 13.86 9.42
C GLY A 73 -3.14 14.74 9.80
N GLY A 74 -2.66 15.55 8.84
CA GLY A 74 -1.49 16.43 9.03
C GLY A 74 -0.14 15.71 9.08
N ARG A 75 -0.08 14.42 8.73
CA ARG A 75 1.16 13.65 8.64
C ARG A 75 1.43 13.17 7.23
N THR A 76 2.71 13.06 6.91
CA THR A 76 3.19 12.56 5.64
C THR A 76 3.69 11.14 5.80
N LEU A 77 3.09 10.21 5.07
CA LEU A 77 3.62 8.87 4.86
C LEU A 77 4.16 8.80 3.44
N ARG A 78 5.41 8.37 3.27
CA ARG A 78 6.02 8.20 1.95
C ARG A 78 6.63 6.81 1.82
N ALA A 79 6.43 6.19 0.67
CA ALA A 79 7.18 5.02 0.25
C ALA A 79 7.85 5.31 -1.10
N ARG A 80 9.14 4.99 -1.24
CA ARG A 80 9.92 5.30 -2.44
C ARG A 80 10.87 4.15 -2.77
N TRP A 81 10.93 3.79 -4.05
CA TRP A 81 12.00 2.94 -4.56
C TRP A 81 13.31 3.71 -4.64
N ASN A 82 14.32 3.24 -3.91
CA ASN A 82 15.70 3.64 -4.05
C ASN A 82 16.48 2.45 -4.63
N LYS A 83 16.70 2.49 -5.95
CA LYS A 83 17.20 1.34 -6.73
C LYS A 83 16.28 0.13 -6.54
N GLU A 84 16.73 -0.89 -5.82
CA GLU A 84 16.02 -2.15 -5.57
C GLU A 84 15.42 -2.21 -4.16
N GLU A 85 15.68 -1.20 -3.32
CA GLU A 85 15.17 -1.14 -1.95
C GLU A 85 13.96 -0.21 -1.84
N LEU A 86 12.92 -0.67 -1.14
CA LEU A 86 11.74 0.14 -0.84
C LEU A 86 11.95 0.86 0.49
N GLU A 87 12.14 2.17 0.43
CA GLU A 87 12.35 3.03 1.60
C GLU A 87 11.05 3.66 2.08
N PHE A 88 10.92 3.80 3.40
CA PHE A 88 9.73 4.36 4.04
C PHE A 88 10.05 5.63 4.84
N HIS A 89 9.09 6.54 4.85
CA HIS A 89 9.02 7.65 5.80
C HIS A 89 7.66 7.62 6.51
N PRO A 90 7.64 7.60 7.86
CA PRO A 90 8.81 7.50 8.76
C PRO A 90 9.62 6.20 8.55
N PRO A 91 10.91 6.17 8.94
CA PRO A 91 11.79 5.02 8.71
C PRO A 91 11.44 3.88 9.69
N VAL A 92 10.47 3.07 9.31
CA VAL A 92 10.00 1.89 10.06
C VAL A 92 9.92 0.69 9.12
N LEU A 93 9.73 -0.50 9.68
CA LEU A 93 9.52 -1.73 8.89
C LEU A 93 8.29 -1.60 7.99
N LEU A 94 8.29 -2.26 6.83
CA LEU A 94 7.19 -2.24 5.87
C LEU A 94 5.82 -2.51 6.52
N THR A 95 5.72 -3.56 7.34
CA THR A 95 4.46 -3.95 7.97
C THR A 95 3.99 -2.91 8.99
N ALA A 96 4.91 -2.35 9.78
CA ALA A 96 4.62 -1.23 10.68
C ALA A 96 4.25 0.05 9.93
N TRP A 97 4.82 0.29 8.75
CA TRP A 97 4.48 1.43 7.91
C TRP A 97 3.07 1.27 7.32
N LEU A 98 2.71 0.07 6.86
CA LEU A 98 1.36 -0.25 6.39
C LEU A 98 0.35 -0.18 7.52
N ASP A 99 0.68 -0.69 8.70
CA ASP A 99 -0.14 -0.56 9.89
C ASP A 99 -0.42 0.92 10.20
N LEU A 100 0.62 1.75 10.22
CA LEU A 100 0.47 3.19 10.42
C LEU A 100 -0.40 3.83 9.33
N LEU A 101 -0.18 3.51 8.06
CA LEU A 101 -0.96 4.00 6.93
C LEU A 101 -2.45 3.67 7.10
N LEU A 102 -2.77 2.42 7.40
CA LEU A 102 -4.15 1.94 7.57
C LEU A 102 -4.84 2.59 8.77
N SER A 103 -4.13 2.76 9.89
CA SER A 103 -4.65 3.50 11.05
C SER A 103 -5.00 4.94 10.67
N ARG A 104 -4.11 5.64 9.95
CA ARG A 104 -4.36 7.04 9.54
C ARG A 104 -5.43 7.17 8.47
N LEU A 105 -5.54 6.20 7.57
CA LEU A 105 -6.64 6.15 6.60
C LEU A 105 -7.99 5.97 7.28
N SER A 106 -8.03 5.17 8.35
CA SER A 106 -9.24 4.97 9.15
C SER A 106 -9.67 6.26 9.84
N ASP A 107 -8.74 6.96 10.47
CA ASP A 107 -8.99 8.29 11.06
C ASP A 107 -9.51 9.29 10.01
N ALA A 108 -8.87 9.35 8.84
CA ALA A 108 -9.26 10.25 7.77
C ALA A 108 -10.63 9.89 7.18
N ALA A 109 -10.91 8.60 6.98
CA ALA A 109 -12.19 8.09 6.49
C ALA A 109 -13.36 8.34 7.45
N ALA A 110 -13.10 8.53 8.75
CA ALA A 110 -14.14 8.94 9.70
C ALA A 110 -14.69 10.34 9.38
N GLY A 111 -13.86 11.24 8.84
CA GLY A 111 -14.23 12.59 8.43
C GLY A 111 -14.56 12.77 6.94
N ASP A 112 -14.22 11.80 6.10
CA ASP A 112 -14.39 11.86 4.63
C ASP A 112 -15.16 10.62 4.11
N ALA A 113 -16.42 10.85 3.72
CA ALA A 113 -17.31 9.79 3.25
C ALA A 113 -16.87 9.15 1.93
N ASP A 114 -16.20 9.89 1.04
CA ASP A 114 -15.76 9.36 -0.24
C ASP A 114 -14.50 8.51 -0.08
N LEU A 115 -13.57 8.96 0.78
CA LEU A 115 -12.43 8.16 1.19
C LEU A 115 -12.89 6.88 1.89
N ARG A 116 -13.85 6.97 2.83
CA ARG A 116 -14.42 5.80 3.50
C ARG A 116 -14.99 4.78 2.52
N ARG A 117 -15.79 5.24 1.55
CA ARG A 117 -16.32 4.36 0.50
C ARG A 117 -15.22 3.73 -0.34
N ALA A 118 -14.17 4.47 -0.69
CA ALA A 118 -13.05 3.94 -1.44
C ALA A 118 -12.32 2.83 -0.68
N VAL A 119 -12.02 3.04 0.61
CA VAL A 119 -11.33 2.04 1.42
C VAL A 119 -12.19 0.81 1.68
N LEU A 120 -13.49 0.97 1.96
CA LEU A 120 -14.41 -0.16 2.16
C LEU A 120 -14.53 -1.04 0.90
N ARG A 121 -14.52 -0.44 -0.30
CA ARG A 121 -14.51 -1.19 -1.56
C ARG A 121 -13.23 -1.99 -1.77
N SER A 122 -12.15 -1.65 -1.06
CA SER A 122 -10.89 -2.40 -1.10
C SER A 122 -10.89 -3.64 -0.22
N GLY A 123 -11.95 -3.86 0.56
CA GLY A 123 -12.04 -5.00 1.49
C GLY A 123 -11.08 -4.89 2.67
N TRP A 124 -10.68 -3.66 3.02
CA TRP A 124 -9.74 -3.41 4.10
C TRP A 124 -10.47 -3.31 5.45
N ALA A 125 -9.80 -3.81 6.49
CA ALA A 125 -10.24 -3.66 7.87
C ALA A 125 -9.85 -2.26 8.35
N LEU A 126 -10.80 -1.32 8.25
CA LEU A 126 -10.67 -0.01 8.89
C LEU A 126 -10.65 -0.19 10.42
N ARG A 127 -9.82 0.62 11.10
CA ARG A 127 -9.63 0.60 12.56
C ARG A 127 -10.52 1.61 13.28
#